data_AF-A0A143Z3L8-F1
#
_entry.id   AF-A0A143Z3L8-F1
#
_cell.length_a   1.000
_cell.length_b   1.000
_cell.length_c   1.000
_cell.angle_alpha   90.00
_cell.angle_beta   90.00
_cell.angle_gamma   90.00
#
_symmetry.space_group_name_H-M   'P 1'
#
loop_
_entity.id
_entity.type
_entity.pdbx_description
1 polymer ?
#
loop_
_entity_poly.entity_id
_entity_poly.type
_entity_poly.pdbx_seq_one_letter_code
_entity_poly.pdbx_strand_id
1 'polypeptide(L)'
;MENILRFLSLKKEYRMAVVDMSQLSHKLLQDFNGSEEVKKFMEQVVTDCTLLVAIDNLEKKLSFSFRLTEGHTIFFQLNYPEIVLHYSDSLTHYQGSVQTLFDKKSSLSVTVGDWKTGIHTSTIEANRESIEAILEHFTIQSEQLASYFITTRTNPFRGLLLQPLPFADETDVQEAISRLRYFSERLGHCTWREVEEILSDQATVIARHHL
;
A
#
# COMPACT_ATOMS: atom_id res chain seq x y z
N MET A 1 7.53 9.56 15.16
CA MET A 1 8.56 9.87 14.15
C MET A 1 7.84 9.88 12.82
N GLU A 2 8.05 10.89 11.96
CA GLU A 2 7.44 10.89 10.63
C GLU A 2 7.73 9.57 9.91
N ASN A 3 6.73 9.01 9.25
CA ASN A 3 6.83 7.73 8.58
C ASN A 3 6.00 7.69 7.28
N ILE A 4 5.50 8.84 6.84
CA ILE A 4 4.87 9.05 5.55
C ILE A 4 5.43 10.33 4.92
N LEU A 5 5.88 10.22 3.67
CA LEU A 5 6.23 11.35 2.81
C LEU A 5 5.35 11.34 1.57
N ARG A 6 4.83 12.50 1.18
CA ARG A 6 4.16 12.70 -0.11
C ARG A 6 5.04 13.56 -0.99
N PHE A 7 5.16 13.18 -2.24
CA PHE A 7 5.97 13.88 -3.24
C PHE A 7 5.14 14.27 -4.46
N LEU A 8 5.56 15.34 -5.11
CA LEU A 8 5.15 15.71 -6.45
C LEU A 8 6.37 15.73 -7.35
N SER A 9 6.30 15.09 -8.52
CA SER A 9 7.42 15.09 -9.46
C SER A 9 7.77 16.51 -9.92
N LEU A 10 9.05 16.75 -10.21
CA LEU A 10 9.54 18.09 -10.60
C LEU A 10 8.82 18.62 -11.85
N LYS A 11 8.49 17.72 -12.79
CA LYS A 11 7.73 18.02 -14.00
C LYS A 11 6.21 18.07 -13.78
N LYS A 12 5.71 17.64 -12.62
CA LYS A 12 4.28 17.52 -12.28
C LYS A 12 3.52 16.51 -13.15
N GLU A 13 4.21 15.44 -13.51
CA GLU A 13 3.68 14.30 -14.27
C GLU A 13 3.10 13.22 -13.35
N TYR A 14 3.56 13.13 -12.10
CA TYR A 14 3.11 12.09 -11.18
C TYR A 14 3.24 12.55 -9.72
N ARG A 15 2.44 11.94 -8.86
CA ARG A 15 2.54 12.06 -7.40
C ARG A 15 3.06 10.75 -6.82
N MET A 16 3.71 10.83 -5.67
CA MET A 16 4.16 9.63 -4.94
C MET A 16 3.81 9.71 -3.46
N ALA A 17 3.64 8.54 -2.85
CA ALA A 17 3.68 8.36 -1.41
C ALA A 17 4.78 7.36 -1.07
N VAL A 18 5.53 7.63 -0.01
CA VAL A 18 6.48 6.70 0.58
C VAL A 18 6.13 6.51 2.05
N VAL A 19 6.09 5.25 2.50
CA VAL A 19 5.74 4.91 3.88
C VAL A 19 6.79 3.98 4.49
N ASP A 20 7.07 4.16 5.78
CA ASP A 20 7.81 3.20 6.59
C ASP A 20 6.89 2.66 7.68
N MET A 21 6.43 1.43 7.48
CA MET A 21 5.48 0.77 8.38
C MET A 21 6.17 -0.22 9.32
N SER A 22 7.50 -0.35 9.28
CA SER A 22 8.24 -1.40 9.98
C SER A 22 7.91 -1.49 11.48
N GLN A 23 7.88 -0.34 12.17
CA GLN A 23 7.57 -0.31 13.61
C GLN A 23 6.08 -0.55 13.89
N LEU A 24 5.20 0.03 13.08
CA LEU A 24 3.74 -0.05 13.28
C LEU A 24 3.21 -1.44 12.92
N SER A 25 3.63 -2.01 11.80
CA SER A 25 3.28 -3.37 11.39
C SER A 25 3.75 -4.39 12.42
N HIS A 26 4.96 -4.24 12.97
CA HIS A 26 5.45 -5.10 14.05
C HIS A 26 4.54 -5.03 15.29
N LYS A 27 4.10 -3.84 15.68
CA LYS A 27 3.17 -3.65 16.81
C LYS A 27 1.77 -4.21 16.52
N LEU A 28 1.23 -3.96 15.33
CA LEU A 28 -0.10 -4.44 14.91
C LEU A 28 -0.16 -5.96 14.81
N LEU A 29 0.97 -6.61 14.49
CA LEU A 29 1.10 -8.05 14.30
C LEU A 29 1.92 -8.71 15.41
N GLN A 30 2.05 -8.06 16.58
CA GLN A 30 2.84 -8.58 17.71
C GLN A 30 2.29 -9.93 18.20
N ASP A 31 0.97 -10.10 18.15
CA ASP A 31 0.24 -11.29 18.61
C ASP A 31 -0.07 -12.26 17.44
N PHE A 32 0.40 -11.95 16.23
CA PHE A 32 0.24 -12.84 15.07
C PHE A 32 1.17 -14.04 15.22
N ASN A 33 0.59 -15.24 15.33
CA ASN A 33 1.28 -16.50 15.58
C ASN A 33 1.25 -17.47 14.38
N GLY A 34 0.92 -16.99 13.19
CA GLY A 34 1.02 -17.78 11.96
C GLY A 34 2.43 -17.91 11.42
N SER A 35 2.55 -18.50 10.23
CA SER A 35 3.86 -18.66 9.58
C SER A 35 4.51 -17.31 9.27
N GLU A 36 5.84 -17.27 9.24
CA GLU A 36 6.61 -16.07 8.88
C GLU A 36 6.27 -15.55 7.47
N GLU A 37 5.92 -16.44 6.54
CA GLU A 37 5.47 -16.06 5.20
C GLU A 37 4.15 -15.29 5.24
N VAL A 38 3.15 -15.78 5.99
CA VAL A 38 1.86 -15.10 6.15
C VAL A 38 2.03 -13.81 6.94
N LYS A 39 2.91 -13.79 7.96
CA LYS A 39 3.20 -12.56 8.72
C LYS A 39 3.75 -11.45 7.82
N LYS A 40 4.72 -11.75 6.96
CA LYS A 40 5.25 -10.81 5.97
C LYS A 40 4.19 -10.33 5.00
N PHE A 41 3.31 -11.22 4.57
CA PHE A 41 2.15 -10.85 3.77
C PHE A 41 1.21 -9.87 4.49
N MET A 42 0.94 -10.09 5.78
CA MET A 42 0.16 -9.14 6.58
C MET A 42 0.86 -7.78 6.73
N GLU A 43 2.18 -7.75 6.90
CA GLU A 43 2.97 -6.51 6.93
C GLU A 43 2.88 -5.75 5.59
N GLN A 44 2.87 -6.49 4.48
CA GLN A 44 2.68 -5.97 3.13
C GLN A 44 1.28 -5.39 2.92
N VAL A 45 0.23 -6.10 3.37
CA VAL A 45 -1.15 -5.58 3.34
C VAL A 45 -1.27 -4.26 4.10
N VAL A 46 -0.70 -4.17 5.30
CA VAL A 46 -0.68 -2.92 6.10
C VAL A 46 0.01 -1.80 5.32
N THR A 47 1.15 -2.10 4.71
CA THR A 47 1.97 -1.13 3.97
C THR A 47 1.26 -0.61 2.72
N ASP A 48 0.75 -1.51 1.88
CA ASP A 48 0.15 -1.14 0.60
C ASP A 48 -1.22 -0.46 0.77
N CYS A 49 -2.01 -0.89 1.76
CA CYS A 49 -3.24 -0.17 2.09
C CYS A 49 -2.92 1.25 2.61
N THR A 50 -1.88 1.39 3.44
CA THR A 50 -1.45 2.72 3.94
C THR A 50 -0.98 3.63 2.80
N LEU A 51 -0.26 3.09 1.82
CA LEU A 51 0.16 3.84 0.63
C LEU A 51 -1.02 4.42 -0.15
N LEU A 52 -2.06 3.62 -0.37
CA LEU A 52 -3.28 4.05 -1.08
C LEU A 52 -4.02 5.15 -0.32
N VAL A 53 -4.11 5.05 1.01
CA VAL A 53 -4.71 6.13 1.81
C VAL A 53 -3.84 7.40 1.75
N ALA A 54 -2.51 7.23 1.84
CA ALA A 54 -1.55 8.32 1.88
C ALA A 54 -1.47 9.12 0.57
N ILE A 55 -1.60 8.46 -0.58
CA ILE A 55 -1.52 9.14 -1.87
C ILE A 55 -2.75 10.00 -2.16
N ASP A 56 -3.95 9.55 -1.74
CA ASP A 56 -5.20 10.29 -1.91
C ASP A 56 -5.34 11.41 -0.87
N ASN A 57 -5.81 11.07 0.33
CA ASN A 57 -5.96 11.98 1.45
C ASN A 57 -6.04 11.18 2.77
N LEU A 58 -5.07 11.37 3.65
CA LEU A 58 -5.01 10.71 4.97
C LEU A 58 -6.22 11.03 5.86
N GLU A 59 -6.86 12.18 5.68
CA GLU A 59 -8.04 12.56 6.46
C GLU A 59 -9.32 11.87 5.98
N LYS A 60 -9.34 11.32 4.75
CA LYS A 60 -10.47 10.53 4.28
C LYS A 60 -10.44 9.16 4.93
N LYS A 61 -11.59 8.77 5.47
CA LYS A 61 -11.79 7.40 5.96
C LYS A 61 -11.76 6.43 4.78
N LEU A 62 -10.78 5.54 4.76
CA LEU A 62 -10.64 4.49 3.77
C LEU A 62 -10.47 3.14 4.48
N SER A 63 -11.29 2.16 4.09
CA SER A 63 -11.22 0.80 4.62
C SER A 63 -11.18 -0.22 3.49
N PHE A 64 -10.45 -1.31 3.72
CA PHE A 64 -10.18 -2.39 2.81
C PHE A 64 -10.65 -3.67 3.46
N SER A 65 -11.46 -4.44 2.74
CA SER A 65 -11.94 -5.75 3.16
C SER A 65 -11.53 -6.77 2.12
N PHE A 66 -10.55 -7.59 2.48
CA PHE A 66 -10.13 -8.76 1.72
C PHE A 66 -10.95 -9.96 2.18
N ARG A 67 -11.65 -10.59 1.23
CA ARG A 67 -12.19 -11.93 1.39
C ARG A 67 -11.33 -12.84 0.54
N LEU A 68 -10.56 -13.70 1.20
CA LEU A 68 -9.59 -14.60 0.59
C LEU A 68 -10.21 -16.01 0.47
N THR A 69 -9.43 -16.95 -0.06
CA THR A 69 -9.79 -18.38 -0.13
C THR A 69 -10.28 -18.92 1.21
N GLU A 70 -11.21 -19.89 1.19
CA GLU A 70 -11.60 -20.71 2.37
C GLU A 70 -12.04 -19.93 3.63
N GLY A 71 -12.57 -18.71 3.46
CA GLY A 71 -13.11 -17.93 4.58
C GLY A 71 -12.05 -17.16 5.37
N HIS A 72 -10.82 -17.09 4.86
CA HIS A 72 -9.82 -16.15 5.35
C HIS A 72 -10.25 -14.72 5.04
N THR A 73 -10.14 -13.82 6.01
CA THR A 73 -10.52 -12.41 5.84
C THR A 73 -9.50 -11.49 6.48
N ILE A 74 -9.30 -10.33 5.85
CA ILE A 74 -8.50 -9.24 6.38
C ILE A 74 -9.31 -7.97 6.23
N PHE A 75 -9.44 -7.21 7.31
CA PHE A 75 -10.00 -5.87 7.31
C PHE A 75 -8.93 -4.89 7.78
N PHE A 76 -8.63 -3.91 6.95
CA PHE A 76 -7.72 -2.80 7.27
C PHE A 76 -8.48 -1.50 7.14
N GLN A 77 -8.31 -0.58 8.08
CA GLN A 77 -8.85 0.77 7.98
C GLN A 77 -7.85 1.75 8.58
N LEU A 78 -7.58 2.84 7.85
CA LEU A 78 -6.82 3.96 8.36
C LEU A 78 -7.79 5.12 8.66
N ASN A 79 -7.99 5.39 9.95
CA ASN A 79 -8.67 6.58 10.46
C ASN A 79 -7.60 7.49 11.05
N TYR A 80 -6.87 8.22 10.20
CA TYR A 80 -5.66 8.92 10.60
C TYR A 80 -5.80 9.65 11.96
N PRO A 81 -4.89 9.42 12.93
CA PRO A 81 -3.66 8.61 12.82
C PRO A 81 -3.84 7.11 13.16
N GLU A 82 -5.05 6.64 13.46
CA GLU A 82 -5.29 5.30 13.99
C GLU A 82 -5.47 4.25 12.88
N ILE A 83 -4.81 3.10 13.04
CA ILE A 83 -5.02 1.90 12.21
C ILE A 83 -5.89 0.90 12.96
N VAL A 84 -6.91 0.41 12.27
CA VAL A 84 -7.68 -0.76 12.70
C VAL A 84 -7.34 -1.91 11.76
N LEU A 85 -6.81 -3.00 12.32
CA LEU A 85 -6.51 -4.23 11.61
C LEU A 85 -7.25 -5.38 12.28
N HIS A 86 -8.09 -6.08 11.52
CA HIS A 86 -8.70 -7.33 11.92
C HIS A 86 -8.41 -8.40 10.88
N TYR A 87 -8.21 -9.62 11.32
CA TYR A 87 -8.04 -10.76 10.45
C TYR A 87 -8.68 -11.99 11.10
N SER A 88 -9.10 -12.95 10.28
CA SER A 88 -9.65 -14.21 10.78
C SER A 88 -8.57 -15.08 11.40
N ASP A 89 -8.86 -15.73 12.54
CA ASP A 89 -7.95 -16.69 13.21
C ASP A 89 -7.47 -17.82 12.30
N SER A 90 -8.23 -18.16 11.25
CA SER A 90 -7.83 -19.15 10.27
C SER A 90 -6.54 -18.77 9.51
N LEU A 91 -6.21 -17.47 9.41
CA LEU A 91 -4.95 -17.01 8.79
C LEU A 91 -3.72 -17.36 9.62
N THR A 92 -3.84 -17.44 10.94
CA THR A 92 -2.71 -17.84 11.79
C THR A 92 -2.45 -19.34 11.73
N HIS A 93 -3.41 -20.12 11.24
CA HIS A 93 -3.28 -21.56 11.07
C HIS A 93 -3.00 -21.97 9.62
N TYR A 94 -2.93 -21.01 8.70
CA TYR A 94 -2.76 -21.26 7.28
C TYR A 94 -1.38 -21.87 6.98
N GLN A 95 -1.39 -23.03 6.31
CA GLN A 95 -0.18 -23.80 5.96
C GLN A 95 0.15 -23.77 4.46
N GLY A 96 -0.69 -23.12 3.65
CA GLY A 96 -0.44 -22.94 2.22
C GLY A 96 0.53 -21.79 1.94
N SER A 97 0.82 -21.55 0.67
CA SER A 97 1.59 -20.38 0.26
C SER A 97 0.69 -19.15 0.13
N VAL A 98 1.24 -17.95 0.26
CA VAL A 98 0.43 -16.71 0.16
C VAL A 98 -0.29 -16.61 -1.18
N GLN A 99 0.30 -17.12 -2.27
CA GLN A 99 -0.33 -17.11 -3.59
C GLN A 99 -1.63 -17.93 -3.63
N THR A 100 -1.73 -18.99 -2.82
CA THR A 100 -2.94 -19.82 -2.75
C THR A 100 -4.07 -19.19 -1.91
N LEU A 101 -3.81 -18.07 -1.21
CA LEU A 101 -4.85 -17.27 -0.56
C LEU A 101 -5.70 -16.48 -1.56
N PHE A 102 -5.22 -16.30 -2.79
CA PHE A 102 -5.87 -15.53 -3.84
C PHE A 102 -6.46 -16.45 -4.91
N ASP A 103 -7.61 -17.06 -4.63
CA ASP A 103 -8.34 -17.88 -5.58
C ASP A 103 -9.37 -17.09 -6.42
N LYS A 104 -10.08 -17.78 -7.30
CA LYS A 104 -11.13 -17.20 -8.16
C LYS A 104 -12.34 -16.64 -7.39
N LYS A 105 -12.50 -16.96 -6.11
CA LYS A 105 -13.59 -16.46 -5.26
C LYS A 105 -13.14 -15.30 -4.38
N SER A 106 -11.85 -15.01 -4.37
CA SER A 106 -11.27 -13.95 -3.57
C SER A 106 -11.69 -12.60 -4.10
N SER A 107 -11.94 -11.65 -3.21
CA SER A 107 -12.36 -10.29 -3.55
C SER A 107 -11.75 -9.26 -2.62
N LEU A 108 -11.57 -8.06 -3.17
CA LEU A 108 -11.20 -6.86 -2.44
C LEU A 108 -12.38 -5.89 -2.53
N SER A 109 -12.84 -5.42 -1.38
CA SER A 109 -13.77 -4.29 -1.29
C SER A 109 -13.08 -3.10 -0.63
N VAL A 110 -13.12 -1.94 -1.28
CA VAL A 110 -12.60 -0.67 -0.74
C VAL A 110 -13.78 0.25 -0.50
N THR A 111 -13.86 0.81 0.70
CA THR A 111 -14.91 1.74 1.09
C THR A 111 -14.30 3.08 1.46
N VAL A 112 -14.78 4.14 0.80
CA VAL A 112 -14.36 5.53 0.98
C VAL A 112 -15.49 6.30 1.69
N GLY A 113 -15.09 7.14 2.64
CA GLY A 113 -15.96 8.11 3.29
C GLY A 113 -16.62 7.60 4.57
N ASP A 114 -17.54 8.42 5.08
CA ASP A 114 -18.34 8.11 6.26
C ASP A 114 -19.82 8.49 6.05
N TRP A 115 -20.62 8.31 7.10
CA TRP A 115 -22.04 8.65 7.06
C TRP A 115 -22.31 10.15 6.84
N LYS A 116 -21.33 11.04 7.08
CA LYS A 116 -21.44 12.49 6.87
C LYS A 116 -21.08 12.88 5.45
N THR A 117 -20.06 12.27 4.86
CA THR A 117 -19.56 12.60 3.52
C THR A 117 -20.17 11.72 2.41
N GLY A 118 -20.95 10.70 2.80
CA GLY A 118 -21.39 9.64 1.90
C GLY A 118 -20.42 8.47 1.90
N ILE A 119 -20.96 7.26 1.78
CA ILE A 119 -20.21 6.00 1.76
C ILE A 119 -20.26 5.45 0.34
N HIS A 120 -19.07 5.21 -0.23
CA HIS A 120 -18.93 4.55 -1.53
C HIS A 120 -18.09 3.29 -1.36
N THR A 121 -18.58 2.15 -1.85
CA THR A 121 -17.88 0.88 -1.81
C THR A 121 -17.71 0.33 -3.23
N SER A 122 -16.47 0.03 -3.58
CA SER A 122 -16.09 -0.63 -4.83
C SER A 122 -15.54 -2.02 -4.53
N THR A 123 -15.96 -3.02 -5.29
CA THR A 123 -15.51 -4.41 -5.12
C THR A 123 -14.96 -4.95 -6.43
N ILE A 124 -13.78 -5.57 -6.37
CA ILE A 124 -13.13 -6.26 -7.48
C ILE A 124 -12.78 -7.70 -7.11
N GLU A 125 -12.53 -8.54 -8.12
CA GLU A 125 -11.91 -9.84 -7.92
C GLU A 125 -10.45 -9.67 -7.46
N ALA A 126 -10.04 -10.47 -6.48
CA ALA A 126 -8.69 -10.47 -5.89
C ALA A 126 -7.96 -11.78 -6.23
N ASN A 127 -7.99 -12.19 -7.50
CA ASN A 127 -7.40 -13.43 -8.02
C ASN A 127 -6.08 -13.19 -8.77
N ARG A 128 -5.22 -12.34 -8.20
CA ARG A 128 -3.90 -11.98 -8.77
C ARG A 128 -2.78 -12.54 -7.88
N GLU A 129 -1.58 -12.52 -8.41
CA GLU A 129 -0.37 -13.12 -7.84
C GLU A 129 0.17 -12.42 -6.58
N SER A 130 -0.21 -11.16 -6.34
CA SER A 130 0.21 -10.40 -5.16
C SER A 130 -0.80 -9.32 -4.77
N ILE A 131 -0.64 -8.79 -3.56
CA ILE A 131 -1.45 -7.67 -3.05
C ILE A 131 -1.23 -6.40 -3.88
N GLU A 132 -0.01 -6.11 -4.31
CA GLU A 132 0.25 -5.00 -5.24
C GLU A 132 -0.57 -5.15 -6.51
N ALA A 133 -0.50 -6.31 -7.18
CA ALA A 133 -1.24 -6.56 -8.42
C ALA A 133 -2.76 -6.41 -8.23
N ILE A 134 -3.29 -6.79 -7.05
CA ILE A 134 -4.70 -6.58 -6.70
C ILE A 134 -5.03 -5.09 -6.58
N LEU A 135 -4.18 -4.33 -5.88
CA LEU A 135 -4.41 -2.90 -5.65
C LEU A 135 -4.19 -2.07 -6.91
N GLU A 136 -3.20 -2.40 -7.75
CA GLU A 136 -3.03 -1.81 -9.09
C GLU A 136 -4.25 -2.07 -9.97
N HIS A 137 -4.77 -3.30 -9.95
CA HIS A 137 -6.00 -3.62 -10.66
C HIS A 137 -7.19 -2.82 -10.13
N PHE A 138 -7.28 -2.64 -8.81
CA PHE A 138 -8.33 -1.84 -8.17
C PHE A 138 -8.28 -0.38 -8.64
N THR A 139 -7.13 0.29 -8.63
CA THR A 139 -7.07 1.71 -9.00
C THR A 139 -7.40 1.93 -10.47
N ILE A 140 -7.02 0.99 -11.35
CA ILE A 140 -7.41 1.05 -12.76
C ILE A 140 -8.93 0.92 -12.92
N GLN A 141 -9.56 -0.05 -12.25
CA GLN A 141 -10.99 -0.32 -12.40
C GLN A 141 -11.89 0.72 -11.71
N SER A 142 -11.52 1.14 -10.50
CA SER A 142 -12.36 2.00 -9.65
C SER A 142 -12.05 3.49 -9.82
N GLU A 143 -10.78 3.86 -10.00
CA GLU A 143 -10.36 5.27 -10.04
C GLU A 143 -10.02 5.75 -11.46
N GLN A 144 -9.89 4.83 -12.42
CA GLN A 144 -9.35 5.10 -13.77
C GLN A 144 -7.95 5.71 -13.72
N LEU A 145 -7.19 5.38 -12.67
CA LEU A 145 -5.83 5.85 -12.45
C LEU A 145 -4.90 4.65 -12.29
N ALA A 146 -3.92 4.54 -13.19
CA ALA A 146 -2.84 3.57 -13.02
C ALA A 146 -2.04 3.95 -11.78
N SER A 147 -1.81 2.99 -10.90
CA SER A 147 -0.92 3.16 -9.76
C SER A 147 0.12 2.07 -9.80
N TYR A 148 1.32 2.35 -9.29
CA TYR A 148 2.45 1.44 -9.34
C TYR A 148 3.05 1.30 -7.96
N PHE A 149 2.98 0.08 -7.42
CA PHE A 149 3.50 -0.23 -6.09
C PHE A 149 4.92 -0.75 -6.20
N ILE A 150 5.81 -0.22 -5.36
CA ILE A 150 7.20 -0.60 -5.27
C ILE A 150 7.52 -0.79 -3.79
N THR A 151 7.50 -2.05 -3.34
CA THR A 151 7.76 -2.44 -1.95
C THR A 151 9.18 -2.98 -1.79
N THR A 152 9.81 -2.68 -0.66
CA THR A 152 11.11 -3.26 -0.31
C THR A 152 10.90 -4.70 0.15
N ARG A 153 11.73 -5.63 -0.34
CA ARG A 153 11.66 -7.05 0.06
C ARG A 153 12.44 -7.36 1.34
N THR A 154 13.07 -6.34 1.92
CA THR A 154 13.96 -6.42 3.07
C THR A 154 13.53 -5.42 4.14
N ASN A 155 13.89 -5.70 5.39
CA ASN A 155 13.62 -4.81 6.52
C ASN A 155 14.60 -3.61 6.50
N PRO A 156 14.13 -2.37 6.73
CA PRO A 156 12.74 -1.95 7.00
C PRO A 156 11.80 -2.16 5.82
N PHE A 157 10.60 -2.69 6.12
CA PHE A 157 9.53 -2.87 5.13
C PHE A 157 8.94 -1.50 4.78
N ARG A 158 9.40 -0.94 3.67
CA ARG A 158 8.96 0.34 3.12
C ARG A 158 8.19 0.12 1.84
N GLY A 159 7.17 0.95 1.65
CA GLY A 159 6.39 0.99 0.44
C GLY A 159 6.57 2.32 -0.27
N LEU A 160 6.55 2.27 -1.60
CA LEU A 160 6.39 3.43 -2.47
C LEU A 160 5.21 3.18 -3.41
N LEU A 161 4.39 4.21 -3.60
CA LEU A 161 3.32 4.25 -4.58
C LEU A 161 3.55 5.43 -5.51
N LEU A 162 3.58 5.19 -6.82
CA LEU A 162 3.57 6.21 -7.85
C LEU A 162 2.22 6.21 -8.55
N GLN A 163 1.63 7.39 -8.74
CA GLN A 163 0.41 7.55 -9.52
C GLN A 163 0.58 8.71 -10.51
N PRO A 164 0.45 8.47 -11.82
CA PRO A 164 0.48 9.51 -12.84
C PRO A 164 -0.66 10.51 -12.65
N LEU A 165 -0.40 11.76 -13.00
CA LEU A 165 -1.40 12.80 -13.05
C LEU A 165 -2.14 12.78 -14.40
N PRO A 166 -3.32 13.39 -14.51
CA PRO A 166 -4.02 13.49 -15.78
C PRO A 166 -3.14 14.11 -16.87
N PHE A 167 -3.11 13.46 -18.04
CA PHE A 167 -2.31 13.87 -19.21
C PHE A 167 -0.80 13.78 -19.03
N ALA A 168 -0.32 12.99 -18.06
CA ALA A 168 1.09 12.77 -17.87
C ALA A 168 1.76 12.16 -19.12
N ASP A 169 3.00 12.56 -19.38
CA ASP A 169 3.82 11.93 -20.42
C ASP A 169 4.17 10.49 -20.00
N GLU A 170 3.71 9.53 -20.81
CA GLU A 170 3.90 8.11 -20.52
C GLU A 170 5.38 7.71 -20.48
N THR A 171 6.23 8.34 -21.30
CA THR A 171 7.67 8.06 -21.33
C THR A 171 8.32 8.51 -20.02
N ASP A 172 7.99 9.71 -19.55
CA ASP A 172 8.49 10.25 -18.28
C ASP A 172 8.04 9.38 -17.08
N VAL A 173 6.80 8.90 -17.11
CA VAL A 173 6.28 8.00 -16.07
C VAL A 173 7.01 6.65 -16.07
N GLN A 174 7.21 6.03 -17.25
CA GLN A 174 7.91 4.75 -17.35
C GLN A 174 9.40 4.85 -16.97
N GLU A 175 10.05 5.96 -17.31
CA GLU A 175 11.42 6.23 -16.87
C GLU A 175 11.48 6.33 -15.34
N ALA A 176 10.56 7.08 -14.72
CA ALA A 176 10.47 7.21 -13.27
C ALA A 176 10.26 5.85 -12.60
N ILE A 177 9.30 5.03 -13.06
CA ILE A 177 9.06 3.68 -12.53
C ILE A 177 10.33 2.83 -12.59
N SER A 178 11.06 2.87 -13.71
CA SER A 178 12.30 2.11 -13.89
C SER A 178 13.38 2.55 -12.90
N ARG A 179 13.53 3.86 -12.68
CA ARG A 179 14.49 4.43 -11.71
C ARG A 179 14.10 4.10 -10.27
N LEU A 180 12.81 4.17 -9.93
CA LEU A 180 12.32 3.82 -8.60
C LEU A 180 12.50 2.34 -8.28
N ARG A 181 12.31 1.45 -9.27
CA ARG A 181 12.64 0.02 -9.13
C ARG A 181 14.12 -0.18 -8.83
N TYR A 182 15.00 0.55 -9.51
CA TYR A 182 16.44 0.53 -9.20
C TYR A 182 16.74 1.05 -7.78
N PHE A 183 16.02 2.08 -7.31
CA PHE A 183 16.20 2.61 -5.96
C PHE A 183 15.50 1.84 -4.84
N SER A 184 14.58 0.92 -5.16
CA SER A 184 13.84 0.13 -4.17
C SER A 184 14.76 -0.60 -3.18
N GLU A 185 15.88 -1.16 -3.66
CA GLU A 185 16.87 -1.81 -2.80
C GLU A 185 17.54 -0.80 -1.85
N ARG A 186 17.91 0.38 -2.35
CA ARG A 186 18.50 1.46 -1.54
C ARG A 186 17.51 1.96 -0.48
N LEU A 187 16.23 2.07 -0.82
CA LEU A 187 15.17 2.43 0.13
C LEU A 187 15.05 1.41 1.27
N GLY A 188 15.37 0.14 1.03
CA GLY A 188 15.42 -0.90 2.06
C GLY A 188 16.65 -0.85 2.98
N HIS A 189 17.63 0.02 2.71
CA HIS A 189 18.89 0.08 3.47
C HIS A 189 19.22 1.46 4.04
N CYS A 190 18.56 2.52 3.57
CA CYS A 190 18.79 3.87 4.07
C CYS A 190 18.00 4.15 5.38
N THR A 191 18.42 5.17 6.10
CA THR A 191 17.64 5.76 7.19
C THR A 191 16.46 6.55 6.62
N TRP A 192 15.40 6.72 7.42
CA TRP A 192 14.22 7.46 6.97
C TRP A 192 14.54 8.91 6.52
N ARG A 193 15.56 9.53 7.14
CA ARG A 193 15.99 10.90 6.80
C ARG A 193 16.61 11.00 5.40
N GLU A 194 17.16 9.91 4.87
CA GLU A 194 17.82 9.87 3.56
C GLU A 194 16.84 9.59 2.41
N VAL A 195 15.60 9.19 2.71
CA VAL A 195 14.59 8.86 1.68
C VAL A 195 14.30 10.06 0.76
N GLU A 196 14.16 11.25 1.33
CA GLU A 196 13.95 12.48 0.55
C GLU A 196 15.14 12.80 -0.35
N GLU A 197 16.37 12.67 0.17
CA GLU A 197 17.58 12.92 -0.61
C GLU A 197 17.69 11.96 -1.80
N ILE A 198 17.39 10.67 -1.60
CA ILE A 198 17.40 9.65 -2.65
C ILE A 198 16.44 9.98 -3.79
N LEU A 199 15.30 10.61 -3.49
CA LEU A 199 14.25 10.92 -4.46
C LEU A 199 14.26 12.38 -4.96
N SER A 200 15.18 13.20 -4.44
CA SER A 200 15.21 14.64 -4.68
C SER A 200 15.51 15.04 -6.13
N ASP A 201 16.14 14.14 -6.91
CA ASP A 201 16.41 14.35 -8.33
C ASP A 201 15.16 14.22 -9.21
N GLN A 202 14.09 13.62 -8.68
CA GLN A 202 12.86 13.30 -9.41
C GLN A 202 11.63 14.04 -8.86
N ALA A 203 11.59 14.32 -7.56
CA ALA A 203 10.42 14.86 -6.92
C ALA A 203 10.73 15.70 -5.67
N THR A 204 9.78 16.55 -5.30
CA THR A 204 9.86 17.39 -4.08
C THR A 204 8.82 16.93 -3.06
N VAL A 205 9.20 16.93 -1.78
CA VAL A 205 8.25 16.65 -0.68
C VAL A 205 7.21 17.75 -0.61
N ILE A 206 5.93 17.38 -0.66
CA ILE A 206 4.79 18.29 -0.53
C ILE A 206 4.06 18.14 0.80
N ALA A 207 4.24 17.02 1.51
CA ALA A 207 3.69 16.82 2.85
C ALA A 207 4.45 15.73 3.63
N ARG A 208 4.40 15.83 4.96
CA ARG A 208 5.00 14.90 5.91
C ARG A 208 3.96 14.55 6.97
N HIS A 209 3.84 13.26 7.29
CA HIS A 209 2.87 12.80 8.29
C HIS A 209 3.47 11.74 9.21
N HIS A 210 2.80 11.56 10.35
CA HIS A 210 3.14 10.57 11.36
C HIS A 210 1.89 9.75 11.70
N LEU A 211 2.00 8.43 11.56
CA LEU A 211 1.08 7.45 12.12
C LEU A 211 1.60 6.91 13.47
#